data_AF-A0AAE0ICW5-F1
#
_entry.id   AF-A0AAE0ICW5-F1
#
_cell.length_a   1.000
_cell.length_b   1.000
_cell.length_c   1.000
_cell.angle_alpha   90.00
_cell.angle_beta   90.00
_cell.angle_gamma   90.00
#
_symmetry.space_group_name_H-M   'P 1'
#
loop_
_entity.id
_entity.type
_entity.pdbx_description
1 polymer ?
#
loop_
_entity_poly.entity_id
_entity_poly.type
_entity_poly.pdbx_seq_one_letter_code
_entity_poly.pdbx_strand_id
1 'polypeptide(L)'
;MPRTELRFKRFDVVYKTVDGIPFDASALVPTTVIDSLRPARPVLVHFHGGAFIMGTALDRELTPLWLLQFAESRGAIVISPCYRLLPEATGTDILDDIKDFWDWLYRRLGSAVSEKWTGVSIDLGRIAVAGEGAGGTLALQSGLLWPQVGIKVVMVHSGALDPDSTAFNPRQAQACEDEDRFVTEYLKGIKRGTFRVSSPFPEHLELVQAAINTGRIRELLGNDEWMHIRSNLRKAKAVPAIWITQGADDSFTPKQCANGLVDEIRVAHPNTPLLYSLQPGVHAFEIKQELTEAWLQEGLRFVEQYW
;
A
#
# COMPACT_ATOMS: atom_id res chain seq x y z
N MET A 1 18.77 -17.41 10.98
CA MET A 1 19.61 -17.62 9.78
C MET A 1 20.13 -16.26 9.31
N PRO A 2 21.31 -16.14 8.67
CA PRO A 2 21.74 -14.84 8.16
C PRO A 2 20.74 -14.37 7.10
N ARG A 3 20.24 -13.13 7.22
CA ARG A 3 19.38 -12.50 6.20
C ARG A 3 20.08 -12.66 4.86
N THR A 4 19.51 -13.46 3.95
CA THR A 4 20.00 -13.53 2.57
C THR A 4 19.94 -12.12 2.01
N GLU A 5 21.08 -11.59 1.60
CA GLU A 5 21.18 -10.23 1.08
C GLU A 5 20.30 -10.14 -0.18
N LEU A 6 19.29 -9.27 -0.15
CA LEU A 6 18.39 -9.06 -1.28
C LEU A 6 19.20 -8.57 -2.49
N ARG A 7 19.04 -9.23 -3.64
CA ARG A 7 19.85 -8.89 -4.83
C ARG A 7 19.06 -8.03 -5.80
N PHE A 8 18.99 -6.73 -5.50
CA PHE A 8 18.38 -5.73 -6.38
C PHE A 8 19.35 -4.62 -6.76
N LYS A 9 19.13 -4.03 -7.93
CA LYS A 9 19.58 -2.67 -8.23
C LYS A 9 18.42 -1.72 -8.01
N ARG A 10 18.67 -0.65 -7.25
CA ARG A 10 17.70 0.42 -7.03
C ARG A 10 17.95 1.58 -7.99
N PHE A 11 16.89 2.17 -8.50
CA PHE A 11 16.91 3.51 -9.07
C PHE A 11 15.61 4.24 -8.74
N ASP A 12 15.68 5.56 -8.63
CA ASP A 12 14.51 6.41 -8.41
C ASP A 12 14.22 7.18 -9.70
N VAL A 13 12.93 7.38 -10.00
CA VAL A 13 12.47 8.09 -11.19
C VAL A 13 11.27 8.96 -10.86
N VAL A 14 11.32 10.23 -11.28
CA VAL A 14 10.20 11.16 -11.11
C VAL A 14 9.04 10.71 -11.99
N TYR A 15 7.87 10.43 -11.39
CA TYR A 15 6.66 10.08 -12.13
C TYR A 15 5.74 11.27 -12.38
N LYS A 16 5.80 12.29 -11.51
CA LYS A 16 5.15 13.60 -11.72
C LYS A 16 5.80 14.71 -10.90
N THR A 17 5.40 15.95 -11.17
CA THR A 17 5.78 17.13 -10.40
C THR A 17 4.54 17.97 -10.14
N VAL A 18 4.31 18.38 -8.88
CA VAL A 18 3.23 19.28 -8.48
C VAL A 18 3.85 20.43 -7.69
N ASP A 19 3.55 21.68 -8.07
CA ASP A 19 4.09 22.88 -7.43
C ASP A 19 5.62 22.88 -7.25
N GLY A 20 6.33 22.31 -8.23
CA GLY A 20 7.80 22.18 -8.22
C GLY A 20 8.34 21.06 -7.33
N ILE A 21 7.48 20.32 -6.62
CA ILE A 21 7.85 19.16 -5.81
C ILE A 21 7.80 17.89 -6.67
N PRO A 22 8.92 17.18 -6.86
CA PRO A 22 8.93 15.92 -7.60
C PRO A 22 8.34 14.79 -6.76
N PHE A 23 7.63 13.90 -7.43
CA PHE A 23 7.11 12.66 -6.88
C PHE A 23 7.91 11.52 -7.49
N ASP A 24 8.76 10.92 -6.67
CA ASP A 24 9.60 9.81 -7.10
C ASP A 24 8.87 8.48 -6.99
N ALA A 25 9.20 7.55 -7.88
CA ALA A 25 8.94 6.14 -7.71
C ALA A 25 10.27 5.39 -7.64
N SER A 26 10.46 4.67 -6.54
CA SER A 26 11.63 3.83 -6.32
C SER A 26 11.41 2.47 -6.94
N ALA A 27 12.29 2.10 -7.87
CA ALA A 27 12.28 0.80 -8.52
C ALA A 27 13.40 -0.09 -8.01
N LEU A 28 13.09 -1.36 -7.76
CA LEU A 28 14.05 -2.43 -7.51
C LEU A 28 14.00 -3.43 -8.67
N VAL A 29 15.13 -3.59 -9.35
CA VAL A 29 15.30 -4.58 -10.44
C VAL A 29 16.18 -5.72 -9.94
N PRO A 30 15.70 -6.98 -9.92
CA PRO A 30 16.52 -8.11 -9.47
C PRO A 30 17.79 -8.24 -10.31
N THR A 31 18.95 -8.44 -9.68
CA THR A 31 20.21 -8.59 -10.45
C THR A 31 20.21 -9.83 -11.33
N THR A 32 19.42 -10.84 -10.96
CA THR A 32 19.24 -12.08 -11.72
C THR A 32 18.57 -11.88 -13.08
N VAL A 33 17.93 -10.73 -13.30
CA VAL A 33 17.26 -10.42 -14.57
C VAL A 33 18.05 -9.47 -15.47
N ILE A 34 19.06 -8.79 -14.93
CA ILE A 34 19.96 -7.90 -15.67
C ILE A 34 20.80 -8.75 -16.63
N ASP A 35 20.98 -8.27 -17.86
CA ASP A 35 21.70 -8.95 -18.96
C ASP A 35 21.12 -10.32 -19.39
N SER A 36 19.95 -10.70 -18.85
CA SER A 36 19.25 -11.90 -19.28
C SER A 36 18.30 -11.57 -20.43
N LEU A 37 18.48 -12.21 -21.59
CA LEU A 37 17.57 -12.13 -22.75
C LEU A 37 16.24 -12.89 -22.54
N ARG A 38 15.76 -12.95 -21.29
CA ARG A 38 14.63 -13.77 -20.83
C ARG A 38 13.33 -12.95 -20.88
N PRO A 39 12.14 -13.60 -20.80
CA PRO A 39 10.87 -12.92 -21.06
C PRO A 39 10.65 -11.72 -20.14
N ALA A 40 9.78 -10.82 -20.60
CA ALA A 40 9.36 -9.63 -19.88
C ALA A 40 9.01 -9.92 -18.42
N ARG A 41 9.37 -9.00 -17.53
CA ARG A 41 9.36 -9.20 -16.08
C ARG A 41 8.03 -8.74 -15.47
N PRO A 42 7.40 -9.57 -14.61
CA PRO A 42 6.21 -9.14 -13.91
C PRO A 42 6.51 -7.95 -13.01
N VAL A 43 5.49 -7.14 -12.73
CA VAL A 43 5.61 -5.92 -11.93
C VAL A 43 4.89 -6.13 -10.60
N LEU A 44 5.59 -5.84 -9.50
CA LEU A 44 5.00 -5.73 -8.17
C LEU A 44 4.99 -4.25 -7.76
N VAL A 45 3.80 -3.66 -7.69
CA VAL A 45 3.63 -2.32 -7.13
C VAL A 45 3.49 -2.40 -5.62
N HIS A 46 4.24 -1.59 -4.88
CA HIS A 46 4.19 -1.52 -3.43
C HIS A 46 3.81 -0.10 -2.98
N PHE A 47 2.69 0.04 -2.28
CA PHE A 47 2.33 1.28 -1.59
C PHE A 47 2.71 1.16 -0.12
N HIS A 48 3.52 2.08 0.37
CA HIS A 48 3.98 2.04 1.76
C HIS A 48 2.83 2.32 2.75
N GLY A 49 2.97 1.80 3.96
CA GLY A 49 2.09 2.12 5.10
C GLY A 49 2.46 3.42 5.82
N GLY A 50 2.04 3.56 7.08
CA GLY A 50 2.33 4.74 7.92
C GLY A 50 1.12 5.65 8.17
N ALA A 51 -0.09 5.07 8.20
CA ALA A 51 -1.34 5.78 8.51
C ALA A 51 -1.63 7.00 7.61
N PHE A 52 -1.10 7.01 6.38
CA PHE A 52 -1.12 8.13 5.44
C PHE A 52 -0.40 9.40 5.91
N ILE A 53 0.18 9.41 7.13
CA ILE A 53 0.86 10.57 7.72
C ILE A 53 2.38 10.43 7.63
N MET A 54 2.88 9.20 7.67
CA MET A 54 4.29 8.82 7.69
C MET A 54 4.55 7.81 6.57
N GLY A 55 5.82 7.61 6.24
CA GLY A 55 6.33 6.62 5.31
C GLY A 55 7.00 7.24 4.10
N THR A 56 7.71 6.41 3.35
CA THR A 56 8.34 6.76 2.08
C THR A 56 8.44 5.53 1.19
N ALA A 57 8.77 5.73 -0.09
CA ALA A 57 8.95 4.65 -1.04
C ALA A 57 10.03 3.65 -0.55
N LEU A 58 9.63 2.38 -0.43
CA LEU A 58 10.46 1.27 0.07
C LEU A 58 11.10 1.56 1.44
N ASP A 59 10.34 2.18 2.35
CA ASP A 59 10.76 2.35 3.75
C ASP A 59 11.14 0.99 4.35
N ARG A 60 12.35 0.88 4.90
CA ARG A 60 12.93 -0.39 5.36
C ARG A 60 12.24 -0.97 6.58
N GLU A 61 11.64 -0.13 7.41
CA GLU A 61 10.95 -0.56 8.62
C GLU A 61 9.49 -0.93 8.36
N LEU A 62 8.90 -0.38 7.29
CA LEU A 62 7.51 -0.63 6.91
C LEU A 62 7.34 -1.70 5.81
N THR A 63 8.33 -1.85 4.93
CA THR A 63 8.26 -2.80 3.80
C THR A 63 8.60 -4.22 4.28
N PRO A 64 7.70 -5.21 4.14
CA PRO A 64 7.99 -6.58 4.54
C PRO A 64 9.15 -7.18 3.74
N LEU A 65 10.14 -7.73 4.45
CA LEU A 65 11.30 -8.35 3.81
C LEU A 65 10.89 -9.54 2.93
N TRP A 66 9.92 -10.33 3.38
CA TRP A 66 9.43 -11.50 2.65
C TRP A 66 8.79 -11.12 1.31
N LEU A 67 8.18 -9.93 1.20
CA LEU A 67 7.59 -9.43 -0.04
C LEU A 67 8.67 -9.18 -1.10
N LEU A 68 9.79 -8.58 -0.68
CA LEU A 68 10.95 -8.35 -1.55
C LEU A 68 11.65 -9.66 -1.92
N GLN A 69 11.75 -10.61 -0.99
CA GLN A 69 12.30 -11.95 -1.29
C GLN A 69 11.42 -12.71 -2.28
N PHE A 70 10.10 -12.61 -2.13
CA PHE A 70 9.13 -13.19 -3.06
C PHE A 70 9.29 -12.59 -4.46
N ALA A 71 9.33 -11.25 -4.57
CA ALA A 71 9.56 -10.55 -5.83
C ALA A 71 10.88 -10.96 -6.49
N GLU A 72 11.96 -11.06 -5.71
CA GLU A 72 13.27 -11.52 -6.20
C GLU A 72 13.17 -12.94 -6.78
N SER A 73 12.50 -13.85 -6.07
CA SER A 73 12.34 -15.26 -6.48
C SER A 73 11.54 -15.43 -7.78
N ARG A 74 10.69 -14.44 -8.10
CA ARG A 74 9.88 -14.40 -9.33
C ARG A 74 10.53 -13.56 -10.43
N GLY A 75 11.70 -12.96 -10.16
CA GLY A 75 12.36 -12.03 -11.07
C GLY A 75 11.50 -10.81 -11.39
N ALA A 76 10.67 -10.39 -10.44
CA ALA A 76 9.74 -9.29 -10.58
C ALA A 76 10.42 -7.95 -10.32
N ILE A 77 10.03 -6.93 -11.08
CA ILE A 77 10.44 -5.55 -10.81
C ILE A 77 9.50 -5.01 -9.74
N VAL A 78 10.06 -4.53 -8.64
CA VAL A 78 9.29 -3.84 -7.60
C VAL A 78 9.30 -2.35 -7.90
N ILE A 79 8.15 -1.68 -7.81
CA ILE A 79 8.04 -0.23 -7.95
C ILE A 79 7.21 0.31 -6.79
N SER A 80 7.71 1.35 -6.11
CA SER A 80 7.02 1.97 -4.99
C SER A 80 6.99 3.49 -5.19
N PRO A 81 5.82 4.09 -5.45
CA PRO A 81 5.71 5.54 -5.58
C PRO A 81 5.60 6.22 -4.22
N CYS A 82 6.19 7.41 -4.11
CA CYS A 82 5.81 8.39 -3.12
C CYS A 82 4.43 8.98 -3.46
N TYR A 83 3.66 9.32 -2.45
CA TYR A 83 2.36 9.98 -2.59
C TYR A 83 2.22 11.04 -1.48
N ARG A 84 1.29 11.99 -1.63
CA ARG A 84 1.10 13.04 -0.62
C ARG A 84 0.73 12.46 0.75
N LEU A 85 1.11 13.13 1.83
CA LEU A 85 0.82 12.68 3.19
C LEU A 85 -0.18 13.61 3.89
N LEU A 86 -1.04 13.01 4.70
CA LEU A 86 -1.88 13.70 5.67
C LEU A 86 -1.01 14.32 6.77
N PRO A 87 -1.47 15.39 7.43
CA PRO A 87 -2.71 16.12 7.17
C PRO A 87 -2.55 17.29 6.19
N GLU A 88 -1.37 17.50 5.61
CA GLU A 88 -1.16 18.58 4.65
C GLU A 88 -1.90 18.36 3.32
N ALA A 89 -2.13 17.10 2.96
CA ALA A 89 -3.02 16.69 1.89
C ALA A 89 -4.26 15.97 2.44
N THR A 90 -5.24 15.72 1.56
CA THR A 90 -6.46 14.96 1.86
C THR A 90 -6.37 13.51 1.34
N GLY A 91 -7.31 12.63 1.72
CA GLY A 91 -7.39 11.29 1.13
C GLY A 91 -7.62 11.32 -0.39
N THR A 92 -8.39 12.30 -0.87
CA THR A 92 -8.63 12.51 -2.32
C THR A 92 -7.35 12.87 -3.05
N ASP A 93 -6.56 13.78 -2.48
CA ASP A 93 -5.25 14.14 -3.01
C ASP A 93 -4.33 12.91 -3.16
N ILE A 94 -4.35 12.02 -2.18
CA ILE A 94 -3.59 10.77 -2.23
C ILE A 94 -4.06 9.88 -3.37
N LEU A 95 -5.38 9.68 -3.52
CA LEU A 95 -5.92 8.85 -4.61
C LEU A 95 -5.67 9.46 -5.99
N ASP A 96 -5.67 10.79 -6.12
CA ASP A 96 -5.25 11.48 -7.34
C ASP A 96 -3.77 11.20 -7.66
N ASP A 97 -2.90 11.17 -6.66
CA ASP A 97 -1.50 10.80 -6.85
C ASP A 97 -1.34 9.36 -7.32
N ILE A 98 -2.12 8.43 -6.74
CA ILE A 98 -2.10 7.03 -7.16
C ILE A 98 -2.62 6.88 -8.60
N LYS A 99 -3.67 7.63 -8.98
CA LYS A 99 -4.15 7.67 -10.37
C LYS A 99 -3.04 8.12 -11.33
N ASP A 100 -2.37 9.22 -11.03
CA ASP A 100 -1.29 9.74 -11.87
C ASP A 100 -0.11 8.78 -11.96
N PHE A 101 0.21 8.09 -10.85
CA PHE A 101 1.21 7.03 -10.85
C PHE A 101 0.84 5.89 -11.80
N TRP A 102 -0.42 5.42 -11.78
CA TRP A 102 -0.86 4.37 -12.70
C TRP A 102 -0.78 4.80 -14.16
N ASP A 103 -1.18 6.03 -14.46
CA ASP A 103 -1.05 6.62 -15.80
C ASP A 103 0.42 6.69 -16.25
N TRP A 104 1.33 7.07 -15.35
CA TRP A 104 2.77 7.09 -15.63
C TRP A 104 3.33 5.68 -15.82
N LEU A 105 2.99 4.73 -14.94
CA LEU A 105 3.50 3.36 -14.96
C LEU A 105 3.26 2.72 -16.32
N TYR A 106 2.04 2.84 -16.84
CA TYR A 106 1.65 2.32 -18.14
C TYR A 106 2.43 2.93 -19.31
N ARG A 107 2.73 4.23 -19.23
CA ARG A 107 3.31 4.99 -20.34
C ARG A 107 4.84 5.02 -20.32
N ARG A 108 5.46 4.87 -19.14
CA ARG A 108 6.86 5.25 -18.92
C ARG A 108 7.69 4.26 -18.13
N LEU A 109 7.11 3.33 -17.35
CA LEU A 109 7.94 2.41 -16.55
C LEU A 109 8.84 1.56 -17.44
N GLY A 110 8.32 1.06 -18.57
CA GLY A 110 9.07 0.22 -19.50
C GLY A 110 10.29 0.94 -20.06
N SER A 111 10.13 2.19 -20.51
CA SER A 111 11.24 2.99 -21.01
C SER A 111 12.24 3.32 -19.88
N ALA A 112 11.75 3.76 -18.71
CA ALA A 112 12.59 4.11 -17.57
C ALA A 112 13.49 2.95 -17.11
N VAL A 113 12.98 1.71 -17.12
CA VAL A 113 13.78 0.51 -16.83
C VAL A 113 14.78 0.23 -17.94
N SER A 114 14.35 0.26 -19.21
CA SER A 114 15.22 -0.06 -20.35
C SER A 114 16.35 0.95 -20.56
N GLU A 115 16.15 2.22 -20.18
CA GLU A 115 17.17 3.27 -20.20
C GLU A 115 18.30 3.01 -19.19
N LYS A 116 17.97 2.34 -18.07
CA LYS A 116 18.96 1.96 -17.03
C LYS A 116 19.63 0.63 -17.34
N TRP A 117 18.88 -0.35 -17.85
CA TRP A 117 19.38 -1.69 -18.16
C TRP A 117 18.85 -2.19 -19.49
N THR A 118 19.73 -2.22 -20.49
CA THR A 118 19.45 -2.76 -21.81
C THR A 118 18.97 -4.22 -21.70
N GLY A 119 17.91 -4.56 -22.43
CA GLY A 119 17.37 -5.93 -22.48
C GLY A 119 16.43 -6.29 -21.33
N VAL A 120 16.26 -5.45 -20.32
CA VAL A 120 15.21 -5.63 -19.31
C VAL A 120 13.91 -5.03 -19.84
N SER A 121 12.88 -5.88 -20.00
CA SER A 121 11.53 -5.48 -20.38
C SER A 121 10.54 -5.79 -19.27
N ILE A 122 9.45 -5.02 -19.20
CA ILE A 122 8.39 -5.20 -18.21
C ILE A 122 7.16 -5.86 -18.85
N ASP A 123 6.42 -6.63 -18.07
CA ASP A 123 5.19 -7.28 -18.46
C ASP A 123 4.01 -6.64 -17.71
N LEU A 124 3.38 -5.66 -18.34
CA LEU A 124 2.18 -5.00 -17.81
C LEU A 124 0.94 -5.91 -17.82
N GLY A 125 1.03 -7.11 -18.43
CA GLY A 125 0.01 -8.15 -18.31
C GLY A 125 0.08 -8.91 -16.98
N ARG A 126 1.16 -8.75 -16.20
CA ARG A 126 1.36 -9.39 -14.89
C ARG A 126 1.71 -8.36 -13.83
N ILE A 127 0.70 -7.62 -13.37
CA ILE A 127 0.80 -6.63 -12.31
C ILE A 127 0.19 -7.19 -11.03
N ALA A 128 0.99 -7.29 -9.97
CA ALA A 128 0.54 -7.47 -8.60
C ALA A 128 0.68 -6.16 -7.83
N VAL A 129 -0.18 -5.94 -6.84
CA VAL A 129 -0.14 -4.74 -5.99
C VAL A 129 -0.17 -5.15 -4.53
N ALA A 130 0.65 -4.52 -3.70
CA ALA A 130 0.75 -4.79 -2.28
C ALA A 130 0.81 -3.50 -1.46
N GLY A 131 0.45 -3.61 -0.18
CA GLY A 131 0.80 -2.59 0.81
C GLY A 131 0.28 -2.90 2.20
N GLU A 132 0.83 -2.19 3.18
CA GLU A 132 0.59 -2.37 4.61
C GLU A 132 -0.19 -1.18 5.19
N GLY A 133 -1.17 -1.42 6.06
CA GLY A 133 -1.94 -0.35 6.70
C GLY A 133 -2.62 0.56 5.67
N ALA A 134 -2.17 1.82 5.65
CA ALA A 134 -2.55 2.81 4.64
C ALA A 134 -2.24 2.35 3.20
N GLY A 135 -1.08 1.72 2.99
CA GLY A 135 -0.67 1.18 1.69
C GLY A 135 -1.59 0.05 1.23
N GLY A 136 -2.07 -0.77 2.17
CA GLY A 136 -3.04 -1.83 1.88
C GLY A 136 -4.38 -1.27 1.38
N THR A 137 -4.81 -0.13 1.94
CA THR A 137 -5.97 0.61 1.43
C THR A 137 -5.76 1.11 0.00
N LEU A 138 -4.58 1.69 -0.29
CA LEU A 138 -4.25 2.17 -1.65
C LEU A 138 -4.13 1.02 -2.65
N ALA A 139 -3.61 -0.13 -2.23
CA ALA A 139 -3.54 -1.35 -3.03
C ALA A 139 -4.95 -1.83 -3.42
N LEU A 140 -5.86 -1.92 -2.44
CA LEU A 140 -7.24 -2.30 -2.70
C LEU A 140 -7.97 -1.28 -3.58
N GLN A 141 -7.91 0.00 -3.23
CA GLN A 141 -8.56 1.07 -4.00
C GLN A 141 -8.04 1.10 -5.43
N SER A 142 -6.77 0.79 -5.68
CA SER A 142 -6.24 0.67 -7.03
C SER A 142 -6.95 -0.40 -7.87
N GLY A 143 -7.22 -1.55 -7.27
CA GLY A 143 -7.98 -2.63 -7.92
C GLY A 143 -9.46 -2.31 -8.16
N LEU A 144 -10.05 -1.44 -7.32
CA LEU A 144 -11.47 -1.07 -7.41
C LEU A 144 -11.73 0.12 -8.35
N LEU A 145 -10.92 1.16 -8.24
CA LEU A 145 -11.12 2.45 -8.91
C LEU A 145 -10.60 2.46 -10.35
N TRP A 146 -9.53 1.72 -10.62
CA TRP A 146 -8.86 1.73 -11.93
C TRP A 146 -8.72 0.31 -12.52
N PRO A 147 -9.84 -0.39 -12.79
CA PRO A 147 -9.79 -1.75 -13.34
C PRO A 147 -9.07 -1.84 -14.71
N GLN A 148 -8.99 -0.73 -15.45
CA GLN A 148 -8.20 -0.64 -16.69
C GLN A 148 -6.69 -0.86 -16.48
N VAL A 149 -6.20 -0.73 -15.24
CA VAL A 149 -4.82 -1.04 -14.85
C VAL A 149 -4.55 -2.55 -14.94
N GLY A 150 -5.57 -3.40 -15.06
CA GLY A 150 -5.36 -4.83 -15.31
C GLY A 150 -4.60 -5.55 -14.18
N ILE A 151 -4.69 -5.03 -12.95
CA ILE A 151 -4.14 -5.65 -11.73
C ILE A 151 -4.66 -7.08 -11.65
N LYS A 152 -3.75 -8.05 -11.45
CA LYS A 152 -4.10 -9.47 -11.37
C LYS A 152 -4.41 -9.90 -9.95
N VAL A 153 -3.64 -9.41 -9.00
CA VAL A 153 -3.80 -9.72 -7.59
C VAL A 153 -3.44 -8.52 -6.71
N VAL A 154 -4.25 -8.31 -5.68
CA VAL A 154 -4.06 -7.31 -4.64
C VAL A 154 -3.74 -8.03 -3.33
N MET A 155 -2.65 -7.63 -2.69
CA MET A 155 -2.21 -8.09 -1.38
C MET A 155 -2.41 -6.96 -0.38
N VAL A 156 -3.35 -7.13 0.54
CA VAL A 156 -3.65 -6.15 1.58
C VAL A 156 -3.13 -6.66 2.90
N HIS A 157 -2.19 -5.94 3.49
CA HIS A 157 -1.56 -6.27 4.76
C HIS A 157 -2.05 -5.33 5.87
N SER A 158 -2.80 -5.83 6.85
CA SER A 158 -3.36 -5.04 7.96
C SER A 158 -4.03 -3.74 7.48
N GLY A 159 -4.81 -3.81 6.40
CA GLY A 159 -5.29 -2.61 5.70
C GLY A 159 -6.32 -1.80 6.49
N ALA A 160 -6.32 -0.47 6.31
CA ALA A 160 -7.39 0.41 6.78
C ALA A 160 -8.62 0.31 5.86
N LEU A 161 -9.33 -0.82 5.96
CA LEU A 161 -10.24 -1.34 4.94
C LEU A 161 -11.70 -0.84 5.00
N ASP A 162 -12.06 -0.09 6.03
CA ASP A 162 -13.43 0.41 6.18
C ASP A 162 -13.47 1.71 7.00
N PRO A 163 -12.93 2.83 6.47
CA PRO A 163 -12.80 4.07 7.23
C PRO A 163 -14.14 4.61 7.75
N ASP A 164 -15.26 4.24 7.13
CA ASP A 164 -16.61 4.68 7.54
C ASP A 164 -17.23 3.85 8.65
N SER A 165 -16.62 2.72 9.01
CA SER A 165 -17.10 1.88 10.09
C SER A 165 -16.93 2.57 11.43
N THR A 166 -17.91 2.42 12.32
CA THR A 166 -17.74 2.81 13.73
C THR A 166 -16.67 1.98 14.45
N ALA A 167 -16.27 0.84 13.87
CA ALA A 167 -15.16 0.04 14.36
C ALA A 167 -13.80 0.53 13.86
N PHE A 168 -13.76 1.42 12.87
CA PHE A 168 -12.51 1.97 12.36
C PHE A 168 -12.04 3.11 13.24
N ASN A 169 -10.80 3.00 13.71
CA ASN A 169 -10.12 4.02 14.49
C ASN A 169 -11.02 4.67 15.59
N PRO A 170 -11.69 3.88 16.45
CA PRO A 170 -12.46 4.46 17.53
C PRO A 170 -11.50 5.20 18.48
N ARG A 171 -12.00 6.25 19.14
CA ARG A 171 -11.25 6.89 20.22
C ARG A 171 -10.90 5.84 21.27
N GLN A 172 -9.61 5.73 21.57
CA GLN A 172 -9.10 4.75 22.51
C GLN A 172 -9.35 5.20 23.95
N ALA A 173 -9.52 4.24 24.86
CA ALA A 173 -9.85 4.53 26.26
C ALA A 173 -8.74 5.35 26.97
N GLN A 174 -7.49 5.18 26.54
CA GLN A 174 -6.32 5.89 27.05
C GLN A 174 -6.08 7.27 26.41
N ALA A 175 -6.87 7.66 25.41
CA ALA A 175 -6.62 8.91 24.67
C ALA A 175 -6.84 10.14 25.55
N CYS A 176 -5.84 11.02 25.65
CA CYS A 176 -5.87 12.18 26.53
C CYS A 176 -6.09 13.51 25.79
N GLU A 177 -6.50 14.55 26.52
CA GLU A 177 -6.75 15.89 25.96
C GLU A 177 -5.49 16.53 25.35
N ASP A 178 -4.30 16.13 25.83
CA ASP A 178 -3.03 16.62 25.29
C ASP A 178 -2.77 16.11 23.87
N GLU A 179 -3.19 14.87 23.55
CA GLU A 179 -3.11 14.32 22.19
C GLU A 179 -4.08 15.05 21.24
N ASP A 180 -5.31 15.35 21.69
CA ASP A 180 -6.27 16.14 20.91
C ASP A 180 -5.73 17.54 20.62
N ARG A 181 -5.13 18.18 21.64
CA ARG A 181 -4.49 19.48 21.51
C ARG A 181 -3.30 19.42 20.56
N PHE A 182 -2.47 18.38 20.65
CA PHE A 182 -1.33 18.19 19.76
C PHE A 182 -1.76 18.10 18.29
N VAL A 183 -2.72 17.24 17.96
CA VAL A 183 -3.26 17.14 16.59
C VAL A 183 -3.83 18.49 16.14
N THR A 184 -4.59 19.16 17.00
CA THR A 184 -5.20 20.46 16.66
C THR A 184 -4.17 21.57 16.40
N GLU A 185 -3.12 21.67 17.22
CA GLU A 185 -2.07 22.66 17.03
C GLU A 185 -1.19 22.33 15.82
N TYR A 186 -0.95 21.04 15.53
CA TYR A 186 -0.29 20.63 14.29
C TYR A 186 -1.07 21.13 13.07
N LEU A 187 -2.38 20.87 13.02
CA LEU A 187 -3.26 21.32 11.92
C LEU A 187 -3.24 22.84 11.74
N LYS A 188 -3.26 23.61 12.83
CA LYS A 188 -3.16 25.09 12.77
C LYS A 188 -1.81 25.57 12.24
N GLY A 189 -0.74 24.80 12.46
CA GLY A 189 0.62 25.12 12.04
C GLY A 189 0.92 24.85 10.57
N ILE A 190 0.05 24.11 9.86
CA ILE A 190 0.24 23.77 8.44
C ILE A 190 0.25 25.05 7.60
N LYS A 191 1.31 25.24 6.83
CA LYS A 191 1.40 26.36 5.89
C LYS A 191 0.50 26.07 4.70
N ARG A 192 -0.32 27.04 4.32
CA ARG A 192 -1.21 26.90 3.16
C ARG A 192 -0.41 26.59 1.90
N GLY A 193 -0.81 25.56 1.16
CA GLY A 193 -0.18 25.17 -0.11
C GLY A 193 1.11 24.35 0.05
N THR A 194 1.47 23.93 1.26
CA THR A 194 2.56 22.96 1.47
C THR A 194 2.01 21.56 1.65
N PHE A 195 2.75 20.56 1.20
CA PHE A 195 2.46 19.15 1.45
C PHE A 195 3.75 18.34 1.59
N ARG A 196 3.66 17.16 2.21
CA ARG A 196 4.74 16.18 2.27
C ARG A 196 4.49 15.07 1.28
N VAL A 197 5.55 14.54 0.69
CA VAL A 197 5.54 13.31 -0.15
C VAL A 197 6.43 12.20 0.43
N SER A 198 7.05 12.48 1.57
CA SER A 198 7.95 11.57 2.27
C SER A 198 8.03 11.98 3.74
N SER A 199 7.99 11.02 4.63
CA SER A 199 8.36 11.17 6.03
C SER A 199 8.84 9.82 6.56
N PRO A 200 10.11 9.46 6.34
CA PRO A 200 10.63 8.14 6.66
C PRO A 200 10.40 7.76 8.12
N PHE A 201 10.15 6.49 8.41
CA PHE A 201 9.97 6.03 9.79
C PHE A 201 11.20 6.35 10.66
N PRO A 202 11.04 6.86 11.90
CA PRO A 202 9.79 7.11 12.64
C PRO A 202 9.33 8.58 12.65
N GLU A 203 9.64 9.37 11.61
CA GLU A 203 9.20 10.77 11.57
C GLU A 203 7.68 10.91 11.67
N HIS A 204 7.19 11.90 12.42
CA HIS A 204 5.75 12.12 12.66
C HIS A 204 5.01 10.94 13.35
N LEU A 205 5.73 9.96 13.92
CA LEU A 205 5.10 8.86 14.65
C LEU A 205 4.24 9.35 15.83
N GLU A 206 4.64 10.44 16.50
CA GLU A 206 3.82 11.06 17.56
C GLU A 206 2.48 11.57 17.02
N LEU A 207 2.46 12.14 15.81
CA LEU A 207 1.23 12.60 15.16
C LEU A 207 0.36 11.43 14.73
N VAL A 208 0.97 10.37 14.18
CA VAL A 208 0.27 9.11 13.89
C VAL A 208 -0.39 8.57 15.16
N GLN A 209 0.35 8.46 16.25
CA GLN A 209 -0.14 7.89 17.50
C GLN A 209 -1.26 8.73 18.10
N ALA A 210 -1.09 10.05 18.15
CA ALA A 210 -2.10 10.96 18.67
C ALA A 210 -3.38 10.94 17.81
N ALA A 211 -3.25 10.98 16.48
CA ALA A 211 -4.40 10.92 15.58
C ALA A 211 -5.14 9.58 15.67
N ILE A 212 -4.40 8.47 15.81
CA ILE A 212 -5.00 7.15 16.01
C ILE A 212 -5.70 7.06 17.37
N ASN A 213 -5.05 7.46 18.46
CA ASN A 213 -5.60 7.35 19.81
C ASN A 213 -6.88 8.18 19.95
N THR A 214 -6.86 9.39 19.41
CA THR A 214 -7.99 10.33 19.49
C THR A 214 -9.13 10.00 18.52
N GLY A 215 -8.94 9.04 17.62
CA GLY A 215 -9.94 8.65 16.62
C GLY A 215 -10.08 9.63 15.45
N ARG A 216 -9.05 10.45 15.20
CA ARG A 216 -9.09 11.56 14.24
C ARG A 216 -8.58 11.18 12.85
N ILE A 217 -8.06 9.97 12.64
CA ILE A 217 -7.60 9.56 11.29
C ILE A 217 -8.73 9.70 10.26
N ARG A 218 -9.97 9.37 10.64
CA ARG A 218 -11.12 9.49 9.72
C ARG A 218 -11.40 10.93 9.30
N GLU A 219 -11.22 11.88 10.22
CA GLU A 219 -11.32 13.33 9.95
C GLU A 219 -10.27 13.76 8.93
N LEU A 220 -9.00 13.34 9.13
CA LEU A 220 -7.88 13.72 8.28
C LEU A 220 -8.00 13.16 6.85
N LEU A 221 -8.59 11.97 6.70
CA LEU A 221 -8.82 11.38 5.37
C LEU A 221 -9.82 12.18 4.51
N GLY A 222 -10.71 12.95 5.14
CA GLY A 222 -11.76 13.71 4.43
C GLY A 222 -12.93 12.84 3.96
N ASN A 223 -14.07 13.46 3.65
CA ASN A 223 -15.35 12.77 3.42
C ASN A 223 -15.73 12.60 1.94
N ASP A 224 -14.76 12.69 1.03
CA ASP A 224 -15.03 12.55 -0.40
C ASP A 224 -15.38 11.13 -0.78
N GLU A 225 -16.31 10.99 -1.74
CA GLU A 225 -16.86 9.69 -2.15
C GLU A 225 -15.78 8.67 -2.54
N TRP A 226 -14.66 9.13 -3.11
CA TRP A 226 -13.54 8.28 -3.51
C TRP A 226 -12.89 7.51 -2.35
N MET A 227 -12.98 8.03 -1.13
CA MET A 227 -12.43 7.38 0.06
C MET A 227 -13.32 6.25 0.61
N HIS A 228 -14.58 6.15 0.15
CA HIS A 228 -15.55 5.17 0.63
C HIS A 228 -15.35 3.80 -0.06
N ILE A 229 -14.47 2.97 0.51
CA ILE A 229 -14.07 1.66 -0.05
C ILE A 229 -15.28 0.78 -0.39
N ARG A 230 -16.27 0.67 0.51
CA ARG A 230 -17.48 -0.13 0.28
C ARG A 230 -18.32 0.40 -0.88
N SER A 231 -18.40 1.73 -1.04
CA SER A 231 -19.08 2.34 -2.19
C SER A 231 -18.39 1.97 -3.50
N ASN A 232 -17.06 2.09 -3.53
CA ASN A 232 -16.24 1.75 -4.70
C ASN A 232 -16.34 0.25 -5.02
N LEU A 233 -16.32 -0.62 -4.01
CA LEU A 233 -16.49 -2.07 -4.17
C LEU A 233 -17.82 -2.40 -4.88
N ARG A 234 -18.94 -1.80 -4.44
CA ARG A 234 -20.25 -2.04 -5.07
C ARG A 234 -20.36 -1.50 -6.49
N LYS A 235 -19.62 -0.44 -6.82
CA LYS A 235 -19.57 0.16 -8.16
C LYS A 235 -18.61 -0.56 -9.11
N ALA A 236 -17.60 -1.24 -8.58
CA ALA A 236 -16.61 -1.96 -9.38
C ALA A 236 -17.31 -3.02 -10.24
N LYS A 237 -16.98 -3.07 -11.54
CA LYS A 237 -17.53 -4.07 -12.46
C LYS A 237 -16.74 -5.38 -12.45
N ALA A 238 -15.47 -5.28 -12.08
CA ALA A 238 -14.54 -6.38 -11.95
C ALA A 238 -13.63 -6.07 -10.78
N VAL A 239 -13.32 -7.09 -9.99
CA VAL A 239 -12.43 -6.99 -8.83
C VAL A 239 -11.35 -8.06 -9.00
N PRO A 240 -10.05 -7.71 -8.91
CA PRO A 240 -8.95 -8.66 -9.08
C PRO A 240 -8.96 -9.73 -7.99
N ALA A 241 -8.09 -10.74 -8.09
CA ALA A 241 -7.88 -11.63 -6.95
C ALA A 241 -7.39 -10.81 -5.74
N ILE A 242 -7.89 -11.11 -4.54
CA ILE A 242 -7.53 -10.38 -3.33
C ILE A 242 -7.02 -11.36 -2.28
N TRP A 243 -5.87 -11.06 -1.71
CA TRP A 243 -5.41 -11.65 -0.47
C TRP A 243 -5.37 -10.59 0.62
N ILE A 244 -6.14 -10.81 1.69
CA ILE A 244 -6.17 -9.93 2.86
C ILE A 244 -5.52 -10.68 4.03
N THR A 245 -4.52 -10.06 4.67
CA THR A 245 -3.92 -10.54 5.92
C THR A 245 -4.26 -9.59 7.05
N GLN A 246 -4.68 -10.12 8.20
CA GLN A 246 -5.13 -9.30 9.33
C GLN A 246 -4.66 -9.90 10.66
N GLY A 247 -4.12 -9.06 11.53
CA GLY A 247 -3.83 -9.42 12.92
C GLY A 247 -5.11 -9.47 13.76
N ALA A 248 -5.27 -10.51 14.58
CA ALA A 248 -6.45 -10.72 15.41
C ALA A 248 -6.59 -9.70 16.55
N ASP A 249 -5.48 -9.08 16.96
CA ASP A 249 -5.34 -8.14 18.07
C ASP A 249 -4.89 -6.75 17.57
N ASP A 250 -5.14 -6.46 16.29
CA ASP A 250 -4.84 -5.18 15.68
C ASP A 250 -5.74 -4.07 16.24
N SER A 251 -5.13 -3.14 16.98
CA SER A 251 -5.82 -1.99 17.59
C SER A 251 -5.86 -0.74 16.71
N PHE A 252 -5.13 -0.72 15.59
CA PHE A 252 -5.05 0.43 14.69
C PHE A 252 -6.00 0.26 13.50
N THR A 253 -6.05 -0.95 12.94
CA THR A 253 -7.02 -1.35 11.91
C THR A 253 -7.77 -2.58 12.40
N PRO A 254 -8.84 -2.40 13.19
CA PRO A 254 -9.50 -3.52 13.85
C PRO A 254 -10.06 -4.53 12.84
N LYS A 255 -9.88 -5.82 13.12
CA LYS A 255 -10.29 -6.93 12.25
C LYS A 255 -11.77 -6.89 11.84
N GLN A 256 -12.62 -6.22 12.62
CA GLN A 256 -14.03 -6.01 12.29
C GLN A 256 -14.20 -5.28 10.95
N CYS A 257 -13.31 -4.35 10.62
CA CYS A 257 -13.27 -3.66 9.33
C CYS A 257 -12.97 -4.66 8.19
N ALA A 258 -11.93 -5.48 8.37
CA ALA A 258 -11.55 -6.51 7.39
C ALA A 258 -12.66 -7.58 7.23
N ASN A 259 -13.20 -8.09 8.33
CA ASN A 259 -14.31 -9.06 8.33
C ASN A 259 -15.51 -8.53 7.54
N GLY A 260 -15.96 -7.31 7.89
CA GLY A 260 -17.12 -6.70 7.26
C GLY A 260 -16.92 -6.43 5.77
N LEU A 261 -15.69 -6.12 5.34
CA LEU A 261 -15.37 -5.96 3.92
C LEU A 261 -15.28 -7.32 3.20
N VAL A 262 -14.66 -8.33 3.81
CA VAL A 262 -14.58 -9.70 3.27
C VAL A 262 -15.97 -10.27 3.00
N ASP A 263 -16.89 -10.10 3.95
CA ASP A 263 -18.27 -10.54 3.79
C ASP A 263 -18.97 -9.78 2.66
N GLU A 264 -18.73 -8.47 2.53
CA GLU A 264 -19.28 -7.70 1.43
C GLU A 264 -18.70 -8.09 0.06
N ILE A 265 -17.40 -8.38 -0.03
CA ILE A 265 -16.77 -8.89 -1.28
C ILE A 265 -17.43 -10.20 -1.68
N ARG A 266 -17.62 -11.14 -0.75
CA ARG A 266 -18.26 -12.43 -1.04
C ARG A 266 -19.70 -12.30 -1.55
N VAL A 267 -20.42 -11.28 -1.10
CA VAL A 267 -21.81 -11.02 -1.51
C VAL A 267 -21.86 -10.24 -2.83
N ALA A 268 -21.13 -9.14 -2.95
CA ALA A 268 -21.17 -8.25 -4.11
C ALA A 268 -20.41 -8.82 -5.32
N HIS A 269 -19.36 -9.60 -5.07
CA HIS A 269 -18.45 -10.18 -6.06
C HIS A 269 -18.16 -11.66 -5.77
N PRO A 270 -19.17 -12.55 -5.83
CA PRO A 270 -19.03 -13.95 -5.41
C PRO A 270 -18.01 -14.76 -6.23
N ASN A 271 -17.65 -14.29 -7.42
CA ASN A 271 -16.68 -14.93 -8.30
C ASN A 271 -15.26 -14.39 -8.12
N THR A 272 -15.05 -13.36 -7.30
CA THR A 272 -13.72 -12.82 -7.01
C THR A 272 -12.93 -13.82 -6.17
N PRO A 273 -11.76 -14.28 -6.63
CA PRO A 273 -10.88 -15.07 -5.79
C PRO A 273 -10.45 -14.25 -4.57
N LEU A 274 -10.78 -14.75 -3.38
CA LEU A 274 -10.52 -14.06 -2.13
C LEU A 274 -9.91 -15.02 -1.13
N LEU A 275 -8.68 -14.72 -0.70
CA LEU A 275 -8.05 -15.34 0.45
C LEU A 275 -8.06 -14.37 1.63
N TYR A 276 -8.57 -14.82 2.78
CA TYR A 276 -8.53 -14.04 4.02
C TYR A 276 -7.75 -14.81 5.09
N SER A 277 -6.57 -14.29 5.44
CA SER A 277 -5.65 -14.88 6.41
C SER A 277 -5.70 -14.07 7.71
N LEU A 278 -6.59 -14.46 8.61
CA LEU A 278 -6.61 -13.94 9.98
C LEU A 278 -5.58 -14.70 10.83
N GLN A 279 -4.64 -13.99 11.44
CA GLN A 279 -3.56 -14.59 12.24
C GLN A 279 -3.49 -13.95 13.63
N PRO A 280 -2.98 -14.66 14.66
CA PRO A 280 -2.61 -14.03 15.92
C PRO A 280 -1.56 -12.93 15.66
N GLY A 281 -1.76 -11.75 16.25
CA GLY A 281 -0.84 -10.64 16.04
C GLY A 281 -1.50 -9.27 16.15
N VAL A 282 -0.66 -8.27 16.43
CA VAL A 282 -1.01 -6.84 16.42
C VAL A 282 -0.95 -6.28 15.01
N HIS A 283 -1.20 -4.97 14.86
CA HIS A 283 -1.02 -4.28 13.59
C HIS A 283 0.36 -4.54 12.98
N ALA A 284 0.40 -4.78 11.66
CA ALA A 284 1.62 -4.98 10.90
C ALA A 284 2.51 -6.16 11.37
N PHE A 285 1.91 -7.17 12.04
CA PHE A 285 2.62 -8.37 12.49
C PHE A 285 3.37 -9.07 11.34
N GLU A 286 2.85 -8.95 10.13
CA GLU A 286 3.33 -9.54 8.89
C GLU A 286 4.70 -9.01 8.44
N ILE A 287 5.09 -7.78 8.80
CA ILE A 287 6.34 -7.17 8.32
C ILE A 287 7.57 -8.00 8.72
N LYS A 288 7.53 -8.57 9.93
CA LYS A 288 8.66 -9.29 10.54
C LYS A 288 8.59 -10.81 10.37
N GLN A 289 7.68 -11.30 9.53
CA GLN A 289 7.47 -12.73 9.32
C GLN A 289 8.46 -13.30 8.32
N GLU A 290 8.74 -14.59 8.44
CA GLU A 290 9.64 -15.31 7.55
C GLU A 290 8.85 -16.04 6.47
N LEU A 291 9.47 -16.24 5.29
CA LEU A 291 8.86 -17.00 4.19
C LEU A 291 8.44 -18.42 4.59
N THR A 292 8.99 -18.99 5.66
CA THR A 292 8.66 -20.33 6.16
C THR A 292 7.29 -20.43 6.83
N GLU A 293 6.66 -19.31 7.18
CA GLU A 293 5.35 -19.30 7.83
C GLU A 293 4.26 -19.94 6.95
N ALA A 294 3.48 -20.85 7.53
CA ALA A 294 2.54 -21.67 6.77
C ALA A 294 1.43 -20.85 6.08
N TRP A 295 0.87 -19.86 6.79
CA TRP A 295 -0.16 -18.96 6.27
C TRP A 295 0.40 -18.06 5.16
N LEU A 296 1.68 -17.68 5.26
CA LEU A 296 2.35 -16.86 4.25
C LEU A 296 2.63 -17.70 3.00
N GLN A 297 3.10 -18.94 3.15
CA GLN A 297 3.25 -19.89 2.04
C GLN A 297 1.93 -20.18 1.32
N GLU A 298 0.82 -20.29 2.05
CA GLU A 298 -0.51 -20.41 1.46
C GLU A 298 -0.87 -19.17 0.62
N GLY A 299 -0.68 -17.98 1.17
CA GLY A 299 -0.98 -16.74 0.45
C GLY A 299 -0.09 -16.51 -0.75
N LEU A 300 1.20 -16.84 -0.69
CA LEU A 300 2.09 -16.74 -1.85
C LEU A 300 1.69 -17.72 -2.97
N ARG A 301 1.24 -18.94 -2.63
CA ARG A 301 0.67 -19.86 -3.62
C ARG A 301 -0.62 -19.32 -4.25
N PHE A 302 -1.47 -18.67 -3.45
CA PHE A 302 -2.66 -17.98 -3.97
C PHE A 302 -2.25 -16.87 -4.94
N VAL A 303 -1.27 -16.04 -4.60
CA VAL A 303 -0.77 -14.96 -5.46
C VAL A 303 -0.23 -15.50 -6.78
N GLU A 304 0.57 -16.57 -6.76
CA GLU A 304 1.13 -17.22 -7.95
C GLU A 304 0.09 -17.82 -8.89
N GLN A 305 -1.09 -18.18 -8.39
CA GLN A 305 -2.16 -18.66 -9.25
C GLN A 305 -2.66 -17.56 -10.20
N TYR A 306 -2.53 -16.30 -9.82
CA TYR A 306 -3.08 -15.16 -10.55
C TYR A 306 -2.01 -14.26 -11.19
N TRP A 307 -0.76 -14.30 -10.72
CA TRP A 307 0.32 -13.38 -11.11
C TRP A 307 1.50 -14.04 -11.83
#